data_AF-A0A951I3Z0-F1
#
_entry.id   AF-A0A951I3Z0-F1
#
_cell.length_a   1.000
_cell.length_b   1.000
_cell.length_c   1.000
_cell.angle_alpha   90.00
_cell.angle_beta   90.00
_cell.angle_gamma   90.00
#
_symmetry.space_group_name_H-M   'P 1'
#
loop_
_entity.id
_entity.type
_entity.pdbx_description
1 polymer ?
#
loop_
_entity_poly.entity_id
_entity_poly.type
_entity_poly.pdbx_seq_one_letter_code
_entity_poly.pdbx_strand_id
1 'polypeptide(L)'
;MHSTHISPTPRVIVKQDAAGARLNWLLAANQQAEERRKLFRSASEEEQMLLMRRPVSTRQAYALFGMLLGALPPAAIFARMLGYSDSPQSRLGSDMSELFFLFVAMNVVCCLVGWCVGSGLARAALKAERSSWLKMLHTMPLIGAAWGGVTGLAGGFLFFGIGALFGAAFAIPVGAAGFLIFALFHRLLERGGMIETRHFLPLACGITTVIAAFILGI
;
A
#
# COMPACT_ATOMS: atom_id res chain seq x y z
N MET A 1 13.18 -21.63 75.76
CA MET A 1 11.96 -20.80 75.82
C MET A 1 12.34 -19.35 75.60
N HIS A 2 12.12 -18.79 74.41
CA HIS A 2 11.99 -17.34 74.21
C HIS A 2 11.20 -17.12 72.91
N SER A 3 9.88 -16.96 73.08
CA SER A 3 8.95 -16.62 72.02
C SER A 3 8.94 -15.10 71.88
N THR A 4 9.61 -14.58 70.86
CA THR A 4 9.63 -13.15 70.54
C THR A 4 8.30 -12.75 69.93
N HIS A 5 7.48 -12.12 70.75
CA HIS A 5 6.18 -11.57 70.37
C HIS A 5 6.41 -10.32 69.50
N ILE A 6 6.45 -10.50 68.17
CA ILE A 6 6.55 -9.40 67.22
C ILE A 6 5.18 -8.72 67.18
N SER A 7 5.08 -7.56 67.83
CA SER A 7 3.87 -6.74 67.80
C SER A 7 3.67 -6.20 66.37
N PRO A 8 2.51 -6.40 65.73
CA PRO A 8 2.26 -5.88 64.39
C PRO A 8 2.26 -4.36 64.43
N THR A 9 3.21 -3.73 63.73
CA THR A 9 3.22 -2.30 63.55
C THR A 9 1.95 -1.87 62.80
N PRO A 10 1.25 -0.82 63.26
CA PRO A 10 0.05 -0.34 62.59
C PRO A 10 0.42 0.12 61.18
N ARG A 11 -0.11 -0.57 60.16
CA ARG A 11 -0.04 -0.09 58.78
C ARG A 11 -0.80 1.23 58.70
N VAL A 12 -0.07 2.32 58.54
CA VAL A 12 -0.64 3.59 58.11
C VAL A 12 -1.22 3.36 56.72
N ILE A 13 -2.55 3.20 56.64
CA ILE A 13 -3.28 3.25 55.37
C ILE A 13 -3.20 4.71 54.93
N VAL A 14 -2.16 5.04 54.19
CA VAL A 14 -2.11 6.29 53.44
C VAL A 14 -3.32 6.24 52.51
N LYS A 15 -4.36 7.03 52.82
CA LYS A 15 -5.44 7.29 51.87
C LYS A 15 -4.76 7.88 50.64
N GLN A 16 -4.53 7.04 49.63
CA GLN A 16 -4.21 7.52 48.30
C GLN A 16 -5.29 8.54 47.96
N ASP A 17 -4.89 9.79 47.79
CA ASP A 17 -5.81 10.88 47.48
C ASP A 17 -6.59 10.49 46.22
N ALA A 18 -7.85 10.08 46.41
CA ALA A 18 -8.74 9.70 45.32
C ALA A 18 -8.86 10.83 44.28
N ALA A 19 -8.63 12.07 44.71
CA ALA A 19 -8.51 13.24 43.85
C ALA A 19 -7.29 13.16 42.90
N GLY A 20 -6.12 12.75 43.39
CA GLY A 20 -4.91 12.59 42.58
C GLY A 20 -5.05 11.46 41.55
N ALA A 21 -5.63 10.33 41.95
CA ALA A 21 -5.93 9.23 41.03
C ALA A 21 -6.91 9.65 39.91
N ARG A 22 -7.97 10.40 40.27
CA ARG A 22 -8.95 10.92 39.31
C ARG A 22 -8.34 11.95 38.36
N LEU A 23 -7.49 12.86 38.85
CA LEU A 23 -6.80 13.85 38.01
C LEU A 23 -5.86 13.17 37.01
N ASN A 24 -5.05 12.21 37.44
CA ASN A 24 -4.14 11.47 36.57
C ASN A 24 -4.89 10.71 35.47
N TRP A 25 -6.04 10.11 35.82
CA TRP A 25 -6.91 9.46 34.84
C TRP A 25 -7.47 10.45 33.80
N LEU A 26 -7.95 11.63 34.24
CA LEU A 26 -8.46 12.67 33.33
C LEU A 26 -7.37 13.21 32.40
N LEU A 27 -6.14 13.39 32.89
CA LEU A 27 -5.01 13.81 32.07
C LEU A 27 -4.67 12.75 31.01
N ALA A 28 -4.62 11.48 31.40
CA ALA A 28 -4.38 10.37 30.47
C ALA A 28 -5.50 10.27 29.41
N ALA A 29 -6.77 10.43 29.81
CA ALA A 29 -7.90 10.43 28.89
C ALA A 29 -7.86 11.62 27.92
N ASN A 30 -7.48 12.81 28.38
CA ASN A 30 -7.30 13.99 27.52
C ASN A 30 -6.14 13.81 26.54
N GLN A 31 -5.01 13.26 26.97
CA GLN A 31 -3.88 12.95 26.08
C GLN A 31 -4.30 11.96 25.00
N GLN A 32 -5.01 10.89 25.38
CA GLN A 32 -5.52 9.91 24.42
C GLN A 32 -6.53 10.53 23.44
N ALA A 33 -7.39 11.42 23.90
CA ALA A 33 -8.33 12.15 23.05
C ALA A 33 -7.61 13.12 22.10
N GLU A 34 -6.54 13.78 22.55
CA GLU A 34 -5.71 14.64 21.72
C GLU A 34 -4.94 13.85 20.65
N GLU A 35 -4.39 12.69 21.00
CA GLU A 35 -3.76 11.77 20.05
C GLU A 35 -4.75 11.27 19.00
N ARG A 36 -5.99 10.94 19.41
CA ARG A 36 -7.07 10.62 18.45
C ARG A 36 -7.39 11.79 17.53
N ARG A 37 -7.50 13.01 18.07
CA ARG A 37 -7.73 14.23 17.27
C ARG A 37 -6.58 14.53 16.31
N LYS A 38 -5.35 14.09 16.58
CA LYS A 38 -4.23 14.21 15.64
C LYS A 38 -4.33 13.25 14.45
N LEU A 39 -5.11 12.17 14.57
CA LEU A 39 -5.33 11.19 13.49
C LEU A 39 -6.41 11.64 12.50
N PHE A 40 -7.41 12.38 12.97
CA PHE A 40 -8.57 12.83 12.18
C PHE A 40 -8.53 14.32 11.91
N ARG A 41 -8.90 14.76 10.71
CA ARG A 41 -9.02 16.21 10.41
C ARG A 41 -10.29 16.79 11.02
N SER A 42 -11.34 15.98 11.18
CA SER A 42 -12.61 16.40 11.77
C SER A 42 -13.29 15.26 12.54
N ALA A 43 -14.19 15.61 13.47
CA ALA A 43 -15.02 14.63 14.17
C ALA A 43 -15.93 13.82 13.21
N SER A 44 -16.37 14.45 12.11
CA SER A 44 -17.13 13.77 11.05
C SER A 44 -16.30 12.71 10.32
N GLU A 45 -14.99 12.90 10.20
CA GLU A 45 -14.08 11.91 9.59
C GLU A 45 -13.90 10.71 10.51
N GLU A 46 -13.81 10.94 11.83
CA GLU A 46 -13.78 9.88 12.84
C GLU A 46 -15.07 9.05 12.81
N GLU A 47 -16.25 9.70 12.80
CA GLU A 47 -17.54 9.03 12.69
C GLU A 47 -17.64 8.21 11.40
N GLN A 48 -17.25 8.78 10.25
CA GLN A 48 -17.24 8.05 8.98
C GLN A 48 -16.30 6.84 8.98
N MET A 49 -15.14 6.96 9.63
CA MET A 49 -14.22 5.84 9.79
C MET A 49 -14.84 4.74 10.66
N LEU A 50 -15.51 5.09 11.76
CA LEU A 50 -16.19 4.13 12.65
C LEU A 50 -17.34 3.39 11.95
N LEU A 51 -17.95 4.00 10.93
CA LEU A 51 -19.00 3.39 10.13
C LEU A 51 -18.47 2.49 9.00
N MET A 52 -17.15 2.41 8.79
CA MET A 52 -16.56 1.54 7.77
C MET A 52 -16.70 0.06 8.16
N ARG A 53 -17.16 -0.76 7.22
CA ARG A 53 -17.34 -2.20 7.44
C ARG A 53 -16.04 -2.97 7.27
N ARG A 54 -15.23 -2.60 6.29
CA ARG A 54 -13.95 -3.25 5.94
C ARG A 54 -12.91 -2.18 5.60
N PRO A 55 -12.38 -1.48 6.60
CA PRO A 55 -11.37 -0.45 6.38
C PRO A 55 -10.04 -1.09 5.98
N VAL A 56 -9.41 -0.55 4.95
CA VAL A 56 -8.08 -0.92 4.46
C VAL A 56 -7.12 0.20 4.82
N SER A 57 -6.03 -0.12 5.50
CA SER A 57 -5.01 0.88 5.84
C SER A 57 -4.30 1.40 4.59
N THR A 58 -3.84 2.66 4.59
CA THR A 58 -3.03 3.22 3.49
C THR A 58 -1.90 2.29 3.09
N ARG A 59 -1.19 1.68 4.06
CA ARG A 59 -0.11 0.72 3.78
C ARG A 59 -0.58 -0.49 2.98
N GLN A 60 -1.70 -1.09 3.38
CA GLN A 60 -2.29 -2.22 2.66
C GLN A 60 -2.82 -1.79 1.29
N ALA A 61 -3.43 -0.61 1.19
CA ALA A 61 -3.96 -0.07 -0.06
C ALA A 61 -2.84 0.13 -1.10
N TYR A 62 -1.72 0.75 -0.72
CA TYR A 62 -0.56 0.89 -1.60
C TYR A 62 0.16 -0.43 -1.91
N ALA A 63 0.18 -1.39 -0.98
CA ALA A 63 0.73 -2.72 -1.23
C ALA A 63 -0.12 -3.49 -2.26
N LEU A 64 -1.44 -3.52 -2.08
CA LEU A 64 -2.39 -4.15 -3.00
C LEU A 64 -2.40 -3.44 -4.36
N PHE A 65 -2.35 -2.11 -4.39
CA PHE A 65 -2.25 -1.34 -5.63
C PHE A 65 -0.94 -1.65 -6.37
N GLY A 66 0.19 -1.64 -5.66
CA GLY A 66 1.49 -2.02 -6.22
C GLY A 66 1.50 -3.46 -6.73
N MET A 67 0.84 -4.39 -6.04
CA MET A 67 0.68 -5.77 -6.48
C MET A 67 -0.09 -5.87 -7.81
N LEU A 68 -1.25 -5.20 -7.90
CA LEU A 68 -2.08 -5.19 -9.12
C LEU A 68 -1.36 -4.51 -10.28
N LEU A 69 -0.69 -3.39 -10.03
CA LEU A 69 0.10 -2.66 -11.02
C LEU A 69 1.37 -3.43 -11.43
N GLY A 70 1.88 -4.31 -10.56
CA GLY A 70 2.97 -5.23 -10.89
C GLY A 70 2.52 -6.44 -11.70
N ALA A 71 1.25 -6.86 -11.61
CA ALA A 71 0.74 -8.05 -12.30
C ALA A 71 0.06 -7.71 -13.64
N LEU A 72 -0.87 -6.77 -13.66
CA LEU A 72 -1.74 -6.56 -14.82
C LEU A 72 -1.03 -5.97 -16.04
N PRO A 73 -0.18 -4.92 -15.92
CA PRO A 73 0.55 -4.40 -17.07
C PRO A 73 1.50 -5.42 -17.71
N PRO A 74 2.34 -6.17 -16.96
CA PRO A 74 3.14 -7.24 -17.57
C PRO A 74 2.30 -8.35 -18.20
N ALA A 75 1.22 -8.79 -17.55
CA ALA A 75 0.29 -9.76 -18.13
C ALA A 75 -0.32 -9.25 -19.46
N ALA A 76 -0.65 -7.96 -19.55
CA ALA A 76 -1.15 -7.34 -20.78
C ALA A 76 -0.10 -7.31 -21.90
N ILE A 77 1.16 -6.99 -21.59
CA ILE A 77 2.27 -7.05 -22.56
C ILE A 77 2.39 -8.47 -23.11
N PHE A 78 2.35 -9.49 -22.25
CA PHE A 78 2.45 -10.88 -22.67
C PHE A 78 1.24 -11.37 -23.46
N ALA A 79 0.04 -11.01 -23.04
CA ALA A 79 -1.19 -11.31 -23.79
C ALA A 79 -1.13 -10.70 -25.19
N ARG A 80 -0.61 -9.47 -25.32
CA ARG A 80 -0.35 -8.83 -26.61
C ARG A 80 0.67 -9.62 -27.44
N MET A 81 1.82 -9.99 -26.86
CA MET A 81 2.85 -10.76 -27.56
C MET A 81 2.36 -12.12 -28.04
N LEU A 82 1.51 -12.81 -27.25
CA LEU A 82 0.90 -14.09 -27.62
C LEU A 82 -0.20 -13.91 -28.69
N GLY A 83 -0.99 -12.85 -28.59
CA GLY A 83 -2.11 -12.58 -29.52
C GLY A 83 -1.68 -12.16 -30.92
N TYR A 84 -0.52 -11.49 -31.09
CA TYR A 84 0.02 -11.13 -32.41
C TYR A 84 0.70 -12.30 -33.15
N SER A 85 0.70 -13.50 -32.58
CA SER A 85 1.19 -14.71 -33.25
C SER A 85 0.12 -15.27 -34.20
N ASP A 86 -0.27 -14.48 -35.20
CA ASP A 86 -1.24 -14.86 -36.24
C ASP A 86 -0.69 -15.90 -37.24
N SER A 87 0.48 -16.50 -36.98
CA SER A 87 1.01 -17.60 -37.79
C SER A 87 0.38 -18.94 -37.33
N PRO A 88 -0.63 -19.51 -38.03
CA PRO A 88 -1.54 -20.51 -37.46
C PRO A 88 -0.97 -21.93 -37.37
N GLN A 89 0.30 -22.18 -37.72
CA GLN A 89 0.70 -23.56 -38.07
C GLN A 89 2.13 -23.99 -37.79
N SER A 90 3.01 -23.16 -37.23
CA SER A 90 4.40 -23.56 -36.99
C SER A 90 4.80 -23.42 -35.53
N ARG A 91 4.72 -24.56 -34.83
CA ARG A 91 5.42 -24.91 -33.57
C ARG A 91 4.68 -24.54 -32.28
N LEU A 92 3.60 -25.29 -31.98
CA LEU A 92 3.38 -25.81 -30.62
C LEU A 92 4.53 -26.79 -30.24
N GLY A 93 5.76 -26.31 -30.31
CA GLY A 93 6.93 -27.03 -29.79
C GLY A 93 7.04 -26.81 -28.29
N SER A 94 7.90 -27.60 -27.65
CA SER A 94 8.39 -27.44 -26.26
C SER A 94 8.58 -25.98 -25.83
N ASP A 95 9.02 -25.13 -26.75
CA ASP A 95 9.43 -23.73 -26.52
C ASP A 95 8.28 -22.83 -26.03
N MET A 96 7.02 -23.10 -26.42
CA MET A 96 5.86 -22.33 -25.93
C MET A 96 5.58 -22.57 -24.45
N SER A 97 5.82 -23.78 -23.97
CA SER A 97 5.64 -24.10 -22.55
C SER A 97 6.69 -23.39 -21.68
N GLU A 98 7.93 -23.32 -22.16
CA GLU A 98 9.02 -22.61 -21.48
C GLU A 98 8.73 -21.11 -21.37
N LEU A 99 8.27 -20.48 -22.46
CA LEU A 99 7.88 -19.07 -22.47
C LEU A 99 6.69 -18.80 -21.54
N PHE A 100 5.70 -19.69 -21.50
CA PHE A 100 4.57 -19.56 -20.58
C PHE A 100 5.04 -19.59 -19.11
N PHE A 101 5.88 -20.54 -18.72
CA PHE A 101 6.43 -20.61 -17.36
C PHE A 101 7.28 -19.38 -17.04
N LEU A 102 8.06 -18.87 -17.99
CA LEU A 102 8.83 -17.63 -17.82
C LEU A 102 7.91 -16.43 -17.59
N PHE A 103 6.81 -16.31 -18.34
CA PHE A 103 5.83 -15.22 -18.17
C PHE A 103 5.10 -15.29 -16.84
N VAL A 104 4.72 -16.49 -16.39
CA VAL A 104 4.13 -16.70 -15.07
C VAL A 104 5.14 -16.33 -13.97
N ALA A 105 6.38 -16.82 -14.08
CA ALA A 105 7.43 -16.51 -13.12
C ALA A 105 7.69 -15.00 -13.03
N MET A 106 7.76 -14.31 -14.16
CA MET A 106 7.93 -12.86 -14.19
C MET A 106 6.75 -12.13 -13.54
N ASN A 107 5.51 -12.52 -13.85
CA ASN A 107 4.33 -11.91 -13.22
C ASN A 107 4.34 -12.11 -11.70
N VAL A 108 4.72 -13.29 -11.22
CA VAL A 108 4.85 -13.56 -9.79
C VAL A 108 5.92 -12.66 -9.17
N VAL A 109 7.09 -12.52 -9.79
CA VAL A 109 8.15 -11.63 -9.30
C VAL A 109 7.69 -10.17 -9.27
N CYS A 110 7.10 -9.66 -10.35
CA CYS A 110 6.60 -8.28 -10.41
C CYS A 110 5.49 -8.03 -9.39
N CYS A 111 4.61 -9.01 -9.16
CA CYS A 111 3.55 -8.97 -8.16
C CYS A 111 4.11 -8.88 -6.73
N LEU A 112 5.06 -9.76 -6.38
CA LEU A 112 5.70 -9.79 -5.06
C LEU A 112 6.54 -8.53 -4.80
N VAL A 113 7.36 -8.11 -5.77
CA VAL A 113 8.16 -6.89 -5.66
C VAL A 113 7.24 -5.67 -5.60
N GLY A 114 6.17 -5.65 -6.42
CA GLY A 114 5.16 -4.59 -6.41
C GLY A 114 4.49 -4.43 -5.05
N TRP A 115 4.12 -5.55 -4.41
CA TRP A 115 3.60 -5.58 -3.04
C TRP A 115 4.60 -5.04 -2.03
N CYS A 116 5.83 -5.57 -2.03
CA CYS A 116 6.88 -5.20 -1.08
C CYS A 116 7.23 -3.71 -1.19
N VAL A 117 7.53 -3.23 -2.40
CA VAL A 117 7.91 -1.85 -2.66
C VAL A 117 6.73 -0.90 -2.42
N GLY A 118 5.51 -1.27 -2.82
CA GLY A 118 4.30 -0.49 -2.52
C GLY A 118 4.08 -0.33 -1.01
N SER A 119 4.28 -1.41 -0.24
CA SER A 119 4.18 -1.36 1.23
C SER A 119 5.27 -0.49 1.89
N GLY A 120 6.48 -0.47 1.31
CA GLY A 120 7.60 0.34 1.80
C GLY A 120 7.42 1.83 1.50
N LEU A 121 6.90 2.15 0.31
CA LEU A 121 6.66 3.53 -0.13
C LEU A 121 5.40 4.15 0.48
N ALA A 122 4.50 3.36 1.08
CA ALA A 122 3.26 3.85 1.68
C ALA A 122 3.47 4.97 2.71
N ARG A 123 4.57 4.95 3.48
CA ARG A 123 4.88 6.03 4.44
C ARG A 123 5.23 7.35 3.74
N ALA A 124 6.02 7.27 2.66
CA ALA A 124 6.38 8.42 1.85
C ALA A 124 5.14 8.98 1.15
N ALA A 125 4.30 8.10 0.62
CA ALA A 125 3.03 8.46 0.01
C ALA A 125 2.10 9.17 1.00
N LEU A 126 1.87 8.59 2.19
CA LEU A 126 1.06 9.22 3.24
C LEU A 126 1.58 10.61 3.64
N LYS A 127 2.91 10.77 3.77
CA LYS A 127 3.53 12.07 4.07
C LYS A 127 3.28 13.09 2.95
N ALA A 128 3.35 12.65 1.70
CA ALA A 128 3.06 13.47 0.54
C ALA A 128 1.55 13.81 0.42
N GLU A 129 0.64 12.87 0.69
CA GLU A 129 -0.81 13.11 0.69
C GLU A 129 -1.24 14.13 1.73
N ARG A 130 -0.61 14.11 2.92
CA ARG A 130 -0.87 15.08 3.99
C ARG A 130 -0.24 16.46 3.72
N SER A 131 0.62 16.57 2.71
CA SER A 131 1.22 17.85 2.32
C SER A 131 0.25 18.70 1.47
N SER A 132 0.69 19.91 1.14
CA SER A 132 -0.06 20.77 0.20
C SER A 132 -0.29 20.05 -1.14
N TRP A 133 -1.41 20.33 -1.79
CA TRP A 133 -1.80 19.73 -3.06
C TRP A 133 -0.69 19.79 -4.13
N LEU A 134 0.00 20.93 -4.23
CA LEU A 134 1.11 21.11 -5.16
C LEU A 134 2.30 20.18 -4.84
N LYS A 135 2.66 20.03 -3.56
CA LYS A 135 3.74 19.12 -3.15
C LYS A 135 3.36 17.67 -3.43
N MET A 136 2.12 17.29 -3.16
CA MET A 136 1.61 15.95 -3.49
C MET A 136 1.70 15.67 -4.99
N LEU A 137 1.25 16.60 -5.83
CA LEU A 137 1.26 16.47 -7.29
C LEU A 137 2.68 16.27 -7.86
N HIS A 138 3.70 16.87 -7.25
CA HIS A 138 5.09 16.70 -7.67
C HIS A 138 5.74 15.43 -7.08
N THR A 139 5.45 15.10 -5.83
CA THR A 139 6.11 13.98 -5.13
C THR A 139 5.53 12.63 -5.50
N MET A 140 4.24 12.54 -5.82
CA MET A 140 3.60 11.26 -6.18
C MET A 140 4.14 10.63 -7.46
N PRO A 141 4.34 11.37 -8.56
CA PRO A 141 5.00 10.84 -9.75
C PRO A 141 6.41 10.32 -9.46
N LEU A 142 7.18 10.98 -8.57
CA LEU A 142 8.52 10.53 -8.18
C LEU A 142 8.48 9.22 -7.39
N ILE A 143 7.53 9.09 -6.47
CA ILE A 143 7.29 7.84 -5.72
C ILE A 143 6.88 6.73 -6.68
N GLY A 144 5.97 7.02 -7.61
CA GLY A 144 5.52 6.08 -8.63
C GLY A 144 6.64 5.68 -9.61
N ALA A 145 7.49 6.63 -10.00
CA ALA A 145 8.67 6.37 -10.83
C ALA A 145 9.69 5.49 -10.09
N ALA A 146 9.94 5.76 -8.80
CA ALA A 146 10.81 4.92 -7.99
C ALA A 146 10.25 3.49 -7.85
N TRP A 147 8.94 3.36 -7.59
CA TRP A 147 8.26 2.07 -7.61
C TRP A 147 8.47 1.36 -8.95
N GLY A 148 8.10 2.02 -10.06
CA GLY A 148 8.17 1.47 -11.42
C GLY A 148 9.59 1.09 -11.85
N GLY A 149 10.59 1.88 -11.46
CA GLY A 149 11.99 1.54 -11.68
C GLY A 149 12.38 0.24 -10.97
N VAL A 150 12.05 0.08 -9.69
CA VAL A 150 12.41 -1.13 -8.94
C VAL A 150 11.65 -2.37 -9.44
N THR A 151 10.33 -2.29 -9.67
CA THR A 151 9.56 -3.42 -10.21
C THR A 151 9.96 -3.75 -11.65
N GLY A 152 10.18 -2.75 -12.49
CA GLY A 152 10.62 -2.92 -13.87
C GLY A 152 12.00 -3.56 -13.98
N LEU A 153 12.97 -3.13 -13.16
CA LEU A 153 14.28 -3.75 -13.07
C LEU A 153 14.18 -5.21 -12.60
N ALA A 154 13.40 -5.48 -11.55
CA ALA A 154 13.25 -6.83 -11.00
C ALA A 154 12.60 -7.80 -12.00
N GLY A 155 11.54 -7.37 -12.68
CA GLY A 155 10.88 -8.17 -13.72
C GLY A 155 11.77 -8.39 -14.94
N GLY A 156 12.40 -7.32 -15.43
CA GLY A 156 13.26 -7.36 -16.61
C GLY A 156 14.59 -8.11 -16.41
N PHE A 157 15.08 -8.21 -15.17
CA PHE A 157 16.29 -8.96 -14.84
C PHE A 157 16.18 -10.45 -15.22
N LEU A 158 14.96 -11.01 -15.22
CA LEU A 158 14.70 -12.39 -15.64
C LEU A 158 15.00 -12.64 -17.13
N PHE A 159 15.10 -11.59 -17.95
CA PHE A 159 15.49 -11.66 -19.36
C PHE A 159 16.97 -11.26 -19.56
N PHE A 160 17.88 -11.94 -18.85
CA PHE A 160 19.35 -11.80 -19.03
C PHE A 160 19.90 -10.38 -18.86
N GLY A 161 19.32 -9.58 -17.95
CA GLY A 161 19.81 -8.24 -17.58
C GLY A 161 19.54 -7.11 -18.59
N ILE A 162 19.58 -7.37 -19.90
CA ILE A 162 19.18 -6.38 -20.93
C ILE A 162 17.70 -6.02 -20.75
N GLY A 163 16.87 -6.99 -20.42
CA GLY A 163 15.46 -6.77 -20.12
C GLY A 163 15.22 -5.81 -18.95
N ALA A 164 16.17 -5.65 -18.02
CA ALA A 164 16.00 -4.77 -16.86
C ALA A 164 15.91 -3.29 -17.27
N LEU A 165 16.74 -2.85 -18.23
CA LEU A 165 16.71 -1.48 -18.75
C LEU A 165 15.39 -1.16 -19.44
N PHE A 166 14.94 -2.05 -20.33
CA PHE A 166 13.65 -1.89 -21.01
C PHE A 166 12.48 -1.98 -20.02
N GLY A 167 12.52 -2.94 -19.10
CA GLY A 167 11.53 -3.09 -18.05
C GLY A 167 11.38 -1.82 -17.22
N ALA A 168 12.49 -1.22 -16.79
CA ALA A 168 12.47 0.06 -16.08
C ALA A 168 11.95 1.21 -16.95
N ALA A 169 12.41 1.31 -18.21
CA ALA A 169 12.00 2.38 -19.12
C ALA A 169 10.48 2.41 -19.36
N PHE A 170 9.83 1.26 -19.46
CA PHE A 170 8.38 1.17 -19.59
C PHE A 170 7.64 1.27 -18.24
N ALA A 171 8.19 0.71 -17.17
CA ALA A 171 7.51 0.68 -15.87
C ALA A 171 7.53 2.03 -15.15
N ILE A 172 8.56 2.87 -15.34
CA ILE A 172 8.64 4.22 -14.74
C ILE A 172 7.45 5.11 -15.09
N PRO A 173 7.12 5.37 -16.38
CA PRO A 173 5.98 6.22 -16.73
C PRO A 173 4.64 5.63 -16.25
N VAL A 174 4.49 4.31 -16.34
CA VAL A 174 3.29 3.59 -15.85
C VAL A 174 3.14 3.77 -14.34
N GLY A 175 4.22 3.57 -13.58
CA GLY A 175 4.26 3.76 -12.13
C GLY A 175 3.96 5.20 -11.73
N ALA A 176 4.60 6.17 -12.39
CA ALA A 176 4.41 7.60 -12.13
C ALA A 176 2.96 8.04 -12.33
N ALA A 177 2.35 7.66 -13.46
CA ALA A 177 0.95 7.99 -13.76
C ALA A 177 -0.02 7.25 -12.82
N GLY A 178 0.18 5.94 -12.65
CA GLY A 178 -0.69 5.09 -11.82
C GLY A 178 -0.73 5.56 -10.36
N PHE A 179 0.44 5.81 -9.75
CA PHE A 179 0.51 6.27 -8.36
C PHE A 179 -0.05 7.69 -8.19
N LEU A 180 0.14 8.58 -9.16
CA LEU A 180 -0.45 9.91 -9.10
C LEU A 180 -1.98 9.83 -9.09
N ILE A 181 -2.56 9.13 -10.06
CA ILE A 181 -4.02 8.98 -10.16
C ILE A 181 -4.57 8.30 -8.90
N PHE A 182 -3.94 7.21 -8.46
CA PHE A 182 -4.34 6.49 -7.27
C PHE A 182 -4.29 7.38 -6.03
N ALA A 183 -3.22 8.14 -5.81
CA ALA A 183 -3.07 9.04 -4.66
C ALA A 183 -4.13 10.15 -4.65
N LEU A 184 -4.51 10.71 -5.82
CA LEU A 184 -5.56 11.73 -5.90
C LEU A 184 -6.91 11.17 -5.42
N PHE A 185 -7.31 10.01 -5.93
CA PHE A 185 -8.56 9.37 -5.52
C PHE A 185 -8.51 8.82 -4.11
N HIS A 186 -7.38 8.23 -3.71
CA HIS A 186 -7.16 7.73 -2.35
C HIS A 186 -7.33 8.86 -1.34
N ARG A 187 -6.69 10.02 -1.55
CA ARG A 187 -6.86 11.21 -0.70
C ARG A 187 -8.31 11.71 -0.62
N LEU A 188 -9.10 11.59 -1.69
CA LEU A 188 -10.50 12.01 -1.70
C LEU A 188 -11.40 11.04 -0.91
N LEU A 189 -11.07 9.75 -0.96
CA LEU A 189 -11.88 8.66 -0.40
C LEU A 189 -11.42 8.22 1.01
N GLU A 190 -10.18 8.50 1.40
CA GLU A 190 -9.66 8.13 2.72
C GLU A 190 -10.38 8.89 3.83
N ARG A 191 -10.56 8.22 4.96
CA ARG A 191 -11.00 8.81 6.23
C ARG A 191 -10.11 8.27 7.34
N GLY A 192 -9.37 9.15 8.00
CA GLY A 192 -8.44 8.78 9.08
C GLY A 192 -7.28 7.89 8.64
N GLY A 193 -6.84 7.98 7.38
CA GLY A 193 -5.79 7.11 6.81
C GLY A 193 -6.26 5.67 6.52
N MET A 194 -7.57 5.46 6.43
CA MET A 194 -8.18 4.21 6.01
C MET A 194 -9.11 4.46 4.81
N ILE A 195 -9.23 3.48 3.92
CA ILE A 195 -10.18 3.49 2.81
C ILE A 195 -11.07 2.26 2.89
N GLU A 196 -12.38 2.42 2.69
CA GLU A 196 -13.30 1.29 2.65
C GLU A 196 -13.00 0.38 1.44
N THR A 197 -12.93 -0.94 1.67
CA THR A 197 -12.60 -1.93 0.63
C THR A 197 -13.47 -1.79 -0.62
N ARG A 198 -14.76 -1.47 -0.45
CA ARG A 198 -15.73 -1.31 -1.55
C ARG A 198 -15.43 -0.15 -2.50
N HIS A 199 -14.69 0.86 -2.03
CA HIS A 199 -14.23 1.97 -2.86
C HIS A 199 -12.81 1.72 -3.38
N PHE A 200 -11.97 1.10 -2.55
CA PHE A 200 -10.59 0.78 -2.90
C PHE A 200 -10.48 -0.19 -4.09
N LEU A 201 -11.19 -1.32 -4.07
CA LEU A 201 -11.04 -2.36 -5.10
C LEU A 201 -11.41 -1.84 -6.51
N PRO A 202 -12.57 -1.20 -6.73
CA PRO A 202 -12.89 -0.64 -8.04
C PRO A 202 -11.88 0.41 -8.50
N LEU A 203 -11.35 1.22 -7.58
CA LEU A 203 -10.33 2.21 -7.90
C LEU A 203 -9.02 1.56 -8.36
N ALA A 204 -8.49 0.63 -7.56
CA ALA A 204 -7.22 -0.03 -7.85
C ALA A 204 -7.30 -0.89 -9.11
N CYS A 205 -8.36 -1.70 -9.24
CA CYS A 205 -8.61 -2.50 -10.44
C CYS A 205 -8.90 -1.62 -11.65
N GLY A 206 -9.67 -0.54 -11.51
CA GLY A 206 -10.00 0.38 -12.60
C GLY A 206 -8.76 1.01 -13.21
N ILE A 207 -7.90 1.61 -12.38
CA ILE A 207 -6.65 2.24 -12.85
C ILE A 207 -5.75 1.21 -13.55
N THR A 208 -5.53 0.05 -12.92
CA THR A 208 -4.62 -0.98 -13.46
C THR A 208 -5.16 -1.65 -14.71
N THR A 209 -6.48 -1.86 -14.81
CA THR A 209 -7.13 -2.42 -16.01
C THR A 209 -7.13 -1.42 -17.15
N VAL A 210 -7.32 -0.13 -16.89
CA VAL A 210 -7.21 0.92 -17.92
C VAL A 210 -5.79 0.97 -18.48
N ILE A 211 -4.77 0.91 -17.62
CA ILE A 211 -3.37 0.83 -18.05
C ILE A 211 -3.13 -0.43 -18.90
N ALA A 212 -3.64 -1.59 -18.44
CA ALA A 212 -3.54 -2.83 -19.19
C ALA A 212 -4.26 -2.77 -20.55
N ALA A 213 -5.43 -2.14 -20.64
CA ALA A 213 -6.17 -1.94 -21.88
C ALA A 213 -5.40 -1.05 -22.86
N PHE A 214 -4.81 0.06 -22.38
CA PHE A 214 -3.93 0.91 -23.19
C PHE A 214 -2.72 0.13 -23.74
N ILE A 215 -2.13 -0.76 -22.95
CA ILE A 215 -1.04 -1.65 -23.40
C ILE A 215 -1.53 -2.62 -24.47
N LEU A 216 -2.74 -3.18 -24.33
CA LEU A 216 -3.35 -4.07 -25.32
C LEU A 216 -3.77 -3.33 -26.60
N GLY A 217 -4.02 -2.02 -26.52
CA GLY A 217 -4.52 -1.21 -27.63
C GLY A 217 -6.03 -1.32 -27.85
N ILE A 218 -6.79 -1.55 -26.78
CA ILE A 218 -8.27 -1.60 -26.74
C ILE A 218 -8.77 -0.38 -25.97
#